data_AF-A0AA38YPU8-F1
#
_entry.id   AF-A0AA38YPU8-F1
#
_cell.length_a   1.000
_cell.length_b   1.000
_cell.length_c   1.000
_cell.angle_alpha   90.00
_cell.angle_beta   90.00
_cell.angle_gamma   90.00
#
_symmetry.space_group_name_H-M   'P 1'
#
loop_
_entity.id
_entity.type
_entity.pdbx_description
1 polymer ?
#
loop_
_entity_poly.entity_id
_entity_poly.type
_entity_poly.pdbx_seq_one_letter_code
_entity_poly.pdbx_strand_id
1 'polypeptide(L)'
;MMTPEPSQQEPPNGDGKDEEANRLLPSKSPSPLSPSSDEEEVAYESREKISIVDLEGETLESLDASATPPFSWKKLWLFTGPGFLMSIAFLDPGNLEGDLQAGAIAGYSLLWLLMWATFMGLLIQLLSARVGVATGRHLAELCREEYPTWAGRLLWLMAELALIGADIQEVIGSAIAIKILSRGFLPIWAGVVITASDCFIFLFLENYGVRKLEAVFAVFIATMALSFAWMFGDAKPSGRELLIGVLVPKLSSKTIRQAVGVVGCVIMPHNVFLHSALVQSRKIDPHRKGRVQEALNYYSIESTFALLISFMINLFLTTVFAKGFYGTKQADGIGLVNAGQYLEEKYGGGVFPILYIWGIGLLAAGQSSTITGTYAGQFIMGGFLNLRLKKWLRALITRSFAIVPTMIVALVFNRSEASLDVLNEWLNVLQSMQIPFALIPLLTLVSKEQVMGVFKVGPLLEVIFNSLFSHLAHNTYCFALNPP
;
A
#
# COMPACT_ATOMS: atom_id res chain seq x y z
N MET A 1 29.80 36.28 87.12
CA MET A 1 30.91 36.25 86.16
C MET A 1 30.78 34.93 85.42
N MET A 2 30.41 35.01 84.14
CA MET A 2 30.28 33.93 83.14
C MET A 2 29.40 32.71 83.50
N THR A 3 28.24 32.72 82.85
CA THR A 3 27.02 31.89 82.90
C THR A 3 27.14 30.66 81.95
N PRO A 4 26.13 29.77 81.80
CA PRO A 4 26.07 28.46 82.48
C PRO A 4 25.71 27.28 81.50
N GLU A 5 25.59 26.06 82.03
CA GLU A 5 24.54 25.01 81.82
C GLU A 5 23.83 24.75 80.44
N PRO A 6 23.03 23.67 80.25
CA PRO A 6 23.08 22.28 80.76
C PRO A 6 22.53 21.17 79.80
N SER A 7 22.58 19.94 80.32
CA SER A 7 21.73 18.72 80.22
C SER A 7 20.55 18.52 79.21
N GLN A 8 20.59 17.31 78.61
CA GLN A 8 19.60 16.20 78.53
C GLN A 8 18.16 16.36 77.94
N GLN A 9 17.92 15.45 76.97
CA GLN A 9 16.76 14.56 76.70
C GLN A 9 15.48 15.03 75.95
N GLU A 10 15.32 14.39 74.77
CA GLU A 10 14.10 13.88 74.09
C GLU A 10 13.19 14.80 73.22
N PRO A 11 12.51 14.23 72.19
CA PRO A 11 12.16 14.83 70.88
C PRO A 11 10.68 15.32 70.86
N PRO A 12 10.04 15.91 69.79
CA PRO A 12 9.84 15.31 68.44
C PRO A 12 9.57 16.30 67.26
N ASN A 13 9.31 15.73 66.07
CA ASN A 13 8.49 16.23 64.94
C ASN A 13 8.86 17.54 64.21
N GLY A 14 8.85 17.46 62.87
CA GLY A 14 8.54 18.61 62.02
C GLY A 14 9.15 18.57 60.62
N ASP A 15 8.27 18.66 59.62
CA ASP A 15 8.51 18.81 58.18
C ASP A 15 9.67 19.73 57.76
N GLY A 16 10.22 19.42 56.58
CA GLY A 16 10.63 20.47 55.64
C GLY A 16 12.03 20.34 55.05
N LYS A 17 12.07 19.75 53.85
CA LYS A 17 12.84 20.20 52.68
C LYS A 17 14.38 20.21 52.69
N ASP A 18 14.88 19.77 51.54
CA ASP A 18 16.10 20.16 50.84
C ASP A 18 17.31 19.21 50.87
N GLU A 19 17.81 19.00 49.65
CA GLU A 19 19.15 18.58 49.23
C GLU A 19 19.49 17.08 49.23
N GLU A 20 19.00 16.43 48.17
CA GLU A 20 19.82 15.78 47.15
C GLU A 20 21.35 15.73 47.41
N ALA A 21 21.89 14.58 47.81
CA ALA A 21 23.17 14.09 47.32
C ALA A 21 23.43 12.61 47.67
N ASN A 22 23.37 11.81 46.61
CA ASN A 22 24.22 10.64 46.36
C ASN A 22 24.04 9.33 47.17
N ARG A 23 23.61 8.34 46.36
CA ARG A 23 24.29 7.05 46.11
C ARG A 23 24.10 5.95 47.16
N LEU A 24 23.25 5.00 46.78
CA LEU A 24 23.59 3.59 46.45
C LEU A 24 22.32 2.75 46.68
N LEU A 25 21.86 2.01 45.66
CA LEU A 25 21.42 0.61 45.73
C LEU A 25 20.82 0.19 44.37
N PRO A 26 21.05 -1.06 43.91
CA PRO A 26 20.79 -1.49 42.53
C PRO A 26 19.31 -1.80 42.26
N SER A 27 18.93 -1.63 40.99
CA SER A 27 17.59 -1.82 40.45
C SER A 27 17.08 -3.25 40.58
N LYS A 28 15.88 -3.38 41.13
CA LYS A 28 15.10 -4.62 41.21
C LYS A 28 14.41 -4.84 39.85
N SER A 29 14.78 -5.89 39.13
CA SER A 29 14.07 -6.36 37.94
C SER A 29 12.67 -6.89 38.30
N PRO A 30 11.61 -6.65 37.52
CA PRO A 30 10.34 -7.33 37.72
C PRO A 30 10.33 -8.69 37.00
N SER A 31 9.88 -9.70 37.75
CA SER A 31 9.68 -11.09 37.33
C SER A 31 8.53 -11.25 36.31
N PRO A 32 8.51 -12.32 35.50
CA PRO A 32 7.54 -12.50 34.43
C PRO A 32 6.18 -12.96 35.00
N LEU A 33 5.11 -12.23 34.69
CA LEU A 33 3.73 -12.68 34.92
C LEU A 33 3.33 -13.72 33.85
N SER A 34 2.53 -14.70 34.30
CA SER A 34 1.86 -15.74 33.51
C SER A 34 0.95 -15.19 32.40
N PRO A 35 0.71 -15.94 31.31
CA PRO A 35 0.00 -15.42 30.14
C PRO A 35 -1.51 -15.32 30.42
N SER A 36 -2.01 -14.08 30.53
CA SER A 36 -3.43 -13.81 30.34
C SER A 36 -3.74 -13.90 28.84
N SER A 37 -4.73 -14.71 28.48
CA SER A 37 -5.10 -15.14 27.13
C SER A 37 -5.74 -14.07 26.22
N ASP A 38 -5.40 -12.80 26.39
CA ASP A 38 -5.87 -11.69 25.56
C ASP A 38 -4.71 -10.70 25.29
N GLU A 39 -3.60 -11.21 24.74
CA GLU A 39 -2.60 -10.33 24.13
C GLU A 39 -3.21 -9.73 22.85
N GLU A 40 -3.48 -8.42 22.88
CA GLU A 40 -4.01 -7.65 21.76
C GLU A 40 -2.97 -7.58 20.62
N GLU A 41 -3.24 -8.27 19.50
CA GLU A 41 -2.38 -8.22 18.31
C GLU A 41 -2.47 -6.84 17.62
N VAL A 42 -1.33 -6.16 17.51
CA VAL A 42 -1.16 -4.94 16.67
C VAL A 42 -0.45 -5.35 15.38
N ALA A 43 -0.70 -4.63 14.27
CA ALA A 43 -0.10 -4.91 12.95
C ALA A 43 1.44 -5.08 13.01
N TYR A 44 2.10 -4.31 13.88
CA TYR A 44 3.47 -4.54 14.34
C TYR A 44 3.49 -4.52 15.87
N GLU A 45 3.99 -5.58 16.50
CA GLU A 45 4.24 -5.53 17.94
C GLU A 45 5.35 -4.51 18.26
N SER A 46 5.33 -3.91 19.45
CA SER A 46 6.39 -3.00 19.93
C SER A 46 7.79 -3.63 19.90
N ARG A 47 7.87 -4.98 19.89
CA ARG A 47 9.08 -5.80 19.75
C ARG A 47 9.55 -5.98 18.30
N GLU A 48 8.69 -5.79 17.31
CA GLU A 48 9.02 -5.90 15.88
C GLU A 48 9.45 -4.57 15.24
N LYS A 49 9.23 -3.44 15.94
CA LYS A 49 9.70 -2.13 15.48
C LYS A 49 11.23 -2.08 15.46
N ILE A 50 11.80 -1.88 14.27
CA ILE A 50 13.26 -1.79 14.08
C ILE A 50 13.74 -0.48 14.73
N SER A 51 14.52 -0.61 15.81
CA SER A 51 15.26 0.50 16.43
C SER A 51 16.49 0.80 15.59
N ILE A 52 16.52 1.96 14.94
CA ILE A 52 17.68 2.41 14.13
C ILE A 52 18.75 3.07 15.01
N VAL A 53 18.45 3.26 16.31
CA VAL A 53 19.31 3.97 17.27
C VAL A 53 20.55 3.16 17.68
N ASP A 54 20.51 1.83 17.63
CA ASP A 54 21.54 0.97 18.26
C ASP A 54 22.74 0.59 17.39
N LEU A 55 22.90 1.16 16.18
CA LEU A 55 23.96 0.76 15.24
C LEU A 55 25.19 1.69 15.20
N GLU A 56 25.10 2.87 15.82
CA GLU A 56 26.24 3.77 16.04
C GLU A 56 26.35 3.96 17.54
N GLY A 57 27.09 3.09 18.21
CA GLY A 57 27.42 3.28 19.62
C GLY A 57 28.04 4.66 19.82
N GLU A 58 27.50 5.41 20.79
CA GLU A 58 28.09 6.61 21.42
C GLU A 58 29.18 7.34 20.62
N THR A 59 28.87 7.83 19.42
CA THR A 59 29.77 8.73 18.69
C THR A 59 28.94 9.69 17.86
N LEU A 60 28.30 10.64 18.55
CA LEU A 60 28.09 12.04 18.15
C LEU A 60 27.09 12.67 19.13
N GLU A 61 27.56 12.90 20.35
CA GLU A 61 26.88 13.66 21.39
C GLU A 61 26.89 15.18 21.12
N SER A 62 27.09 15.65 19.88
CA SER A 62 27.38 17.07 19.62
C SER A 62 27.12 17.59 18.20
N LEU A 63 26.01 17.25 17.56
CA LEU A 63 25.57 17.98 16.36
C LEU A 63 24.09 18.35 16.47
N ASP A 64 23.80 19.63 16.24
CA ASP A 64 22.51 20.31 16.38
C ASP A 64 21.30 19.40 16.13
N ALA A 65 20.28 19.48 16.97
CA ALA A 65 19.00 18.77 16.78
C ALA A 65 18.32 19.09 15.42
N SER A 66 18.81 20.11 14.70
CA SER A 66 18.42 20.54 13.36
C SER A 66 19.29 20.00 12.22
N ALA A 67 20.49 19.47 12.48
CA ALA A 67 21.40 19.01 11.43
C ALA A 67 20.96 17.63 10.89
N THR A 68 20.83 17.51 9.57
CA THR A 68 20.57 16.23 8.91
C THR A 68 21.86 15.41 8.84
N PRO A 69 21.91 14.19 9.39
CA PRO A 69 23.07 13.32 9.25
C PRO A 69 23.35 12.95 7.77
N PRO A 70 24.60 12.60 7.43
CA PRO A 70 25.00 12.29 6.07
C PRO A 70 24.36 11.00 5.56
N PHE A 71 24.15 10.93 4.24
CA PHE A 71 23.57 9.76 3.59
C PHE A 71 24.46 8.52 3.73
N SER A 72 23.86 7.44 4.21
CA SER A 72 24.46 6.10 4.31
C SER A 72 23.63 5.05 3.58
N TRP A 73 24.28 4.24 2.75
CA TRP A 73 23.70 3.08 2.06
C TRP A 73 23.25 1.99 3.03
N LYS A 74 23.96 1.79 4.15
CA LYS A 74 23.57 0.82 5.18
C LYS A 74 22.26 1.23 5.86
N LYS A 75 22.07 2.53 6.09
CA LYS A 75 20.82 3.09 6.61
C LYS A 75 19.69 2.97 5.59
N LEU A 76 19.94 3.25 4.30
CA LEU A 76 18.95 3.03 3.24
C LEU A 76 18.39 1.59 3.28
N TRP A 77 19.27 0.58 3.38
CA TRP A 77 18.86 -0.83 3.50
C TRP A 77 18.01 -1.14 4.74
N LEU A 78 18.22 -0.43 5.85
CA LEU A 78 17.41 -0.58 7.07
C LEU A 78 16.03 0.07 6.95
N PHE A 79 15.96 1.22 6.25
CA PHE A 79 14.69 1.88 5.94
C PHE A 79 13.89 1.15 4.86
N THR A 80 14.56 0.36 4.01
CA THR A 80 13.91 -0.44 2.97
C THR A 80 12.91 -1.44 3.56
N GLY A 81 11.71 -1.49 3.01
CA GLY A 81 10.60 -2.35 3.40
C GLY A 81 9.25 -1.70 3.08
N PRO A 82 8.86 -0.60 3.77
CA PRO A 82 7.58 0.06 3.57
C PRO A 82 7.31 0.45 2.11
N GLY A 83 8.24 1.12 1.44
CA GLY A 83 8.07 1.55 0.04
C GLY A 83 7.98 0.36 -0.93
N PHE A 84 8.73 -0.71 -0.67
CA PHE A 84 8.65 -1.93 -1.47
C PHE A 84 7.32 -2.68 -1.27
N LEU A 85 6.88 -2.84 -0.02
CA LEU A 85 5.58 -3.46 0.30
C LEU A 85 4.43 -2.68 -0.34
N MET A 86 4.51 -1.34 -0.32
CA MET A 86 3.55 -0.48 -1.03
C MET A 86 3.59 -0.66 -2.55
N SER A 87 4.77 -0.78 -3.14
CA SER A 87 4.96 -0.96 -4.60
C SER A 87 4.42 -2.28 -5.12
N ILE A 88 4.45 -3.34 -4.30
CA ILE A 88 3.84 -4.63 -4.68
C ILE A 88 2.32 -4.50 -4.84
N ALA A 89 1.66 -3.64 -4.08
CA ALA A 89 0.24 -3.39 -4.24
C ALA A 89 -0.10 -2.73 -5.59
N PHE A 90 0.86 -2.08 -6.27
CA PHE A 90 0.70 -1.60 -7.65
C PHE A 90 0.85 -2.74 -8.69
N LEU A 91 1.09 -3.97 -8.28
CA LEU A 91 1.25 -5.13 -9.15
C LEU A 91 0.19 -6.20 -8.84
N ASP A 92 -0.87 -5.81 -8.15
CA ASP A 92 -1.98 -6.68 -7.82
C ASP A 92 -2.75 -7.09 -9.10
N PRO A 93 -3.56 -8.17 -9.03
CA PRO A 93 -4.31 -8.63 -10.21
C PRO A 93 -5.23 -7.56 -10.81
N GLY A 94 -5.79 -6.67 -9.99
CA GLY A 94 -6.66 -5.58 -10.43
C GLY A 94 -5.92 -4.57 -11.31
N ASN A 95 -4.69 -4.18 -10.93
CA ASN A 95 -3.87 -3.28 -11.75
C ASN A 95 -3.34 -3.97 -13.01
N LEU A 96 -2.87 -5.21 -12.91
CA LEU A 96 -2.40 -5.97 -14.08
C LEU A 96 -3.52 -6.12 -15.13
N GLU A 97 -4.76 -6.40 -14.71
CA GLU A 97 -5.90 -6.50 -15.61
C GLU A 97 -6.30 -5.15 -16.23
N GLY A 98 -6.33 -4.08 -15.42
CA GLY A 98 -6.63 -2.73 -15.92
C GLY A 98 -5.62 -2.28 -16.98
N ASP A 99 -4.33 -2.51 -16.73
CA ASP A 99 -3.24 -2.11 -17.63
C ASP A 99 -3.22 -2.92 -18.93
N LEU A 100 -3.43 -4.25 -18.86
CA LEU A 100 -3.50 -5.06 -20.08
C LEU A 100 -4.74 -4.73 -20.92
N GLN A 101 -5.89 -4.44 -20.30
CA GLN A 101 -7.11 -3.99 -21.00
C GLN A 101 -6.92 -2.61 -21.63
N ALA A 102 -6.30 -1.68 -20.90
CA ALA A 102 -5.95 -0.37 -21.42
C ALA A 102 -5.04 -0.47 -22.65
N GLY A 103 -4.03 -1.35 -22.59
CA GLY A 103 -3.15 -1.63 -23.72
C GLY A 103 -3.90 -2.22 -24.91
N ALA A 104 -4.69 -3.27 -24.69
CA ALA A 104 -5.42 -3.95 -25.77
C ALA A 104 -6.44 -3.06 -26.47
N ILE A 105 -7.21 -2.25 -25.71
CA ILE A 105 -8.32 -1.45 -26.25
C ILE A 105 -7.82 -0.09 -26.75
N ALA A 106 -6.96 0.59 -25.99
CA ALA A 106 -6.53 1.96 -26.28
C ALA A 106 -5.13 2.06 -26.91
N GLY A 107 -4.43 0.93 -27.06
CA GLY A 107 -3.09 0.90 -27.65
C GLY A 107 -2.10 1.72 -26.82
N TYR A 108 -1.27 2.51 -27.49
CA TYR A 108 -0.30 3.38 -26.81
C TYR A 108 -0.88 4.72 -26.33
N SER A 109 -2.17 4.99 -26.55
CA SER A 109 -2.75 6.31 -26.27
C SER A 109 -2.92 6.62 -24.77
N LEU A 110 -2.97 5.60 -23.91
CA LEU A 110 -3.10 5.77 -22.45
C LEU A 110 -1.77 5.68 -21.69
N LEU A 111 -0.64 5.50 -22.38
CA LEU A 111 0.66 5.39 -21.70
C LEU A 111 1.06 6.67 -20.96
N TRP A 112 0.74 7.84 -21.50
CA TRP A 112 0.94 9.12 -20.80
C TRP A 112 0.13 9.17 -19.50
N LEU A 113 -1.09 8.61 -19.52
CA LEU A 113 -1.97 8.59 -18.37
C LEU A 113 -1.44 7.61 -17.31
N LEU A 114 -0.96 6.43 -17.71
CA LEU A 114 -0.29 5.49 -16.81
C LEU A 114 0.94 6.14 -16.13
N MET A 115 1.78 6.84 -16.90
CA MET A 115 2.94 7.57 -16.37
C MET A 115 2.52 8.66 -15.39
N TRP A 116 1.56 9.50 -15.75
CA TRP A 116 1.08 10.58 -14.89
C TRP A 116 0.37 10.05 -13.64
N ALA A 117 -0.45 9.01 -13.76
CA ALA A 117 -1.11 8.36 -12.64
C ALA A 117 -0.08 7.76 -11.67
N THR A 118 0.98 7.14 -12.19
CA THR A 118 2.05 6.58 -11.35
C THR A 118 2.88 7.67 -10.67
N PHE A 119 3.19 8.75 -11.38
CA PHE A 119 3.86 9.92 -10.80
C PHE A 119 3.01 10.57 -9.69
N MET A 120 1.69 10.67 -9.92
CA MET A 120 0.76 11.16 -8.90
C MET A 120 0.64 10.20 -7.73
N GLY A 121 0.59 8.90 -7.99
CA GLY A 121 0.66 7.86 -6.98
C GLY A 121 1.89 8.05 -6.11
N LEU A 122 3.08 8.20 -6.71
CA LEU A 122 4.31 8.50 -5.98
C LEU A 122 4.18 9.75 -5.11
N LEU A 123 3.68 10.85 -5.65
CA LEU A 123 3.54 12.09 -4.91
C LEU A 123 2.59 11.93 -3.70
N ILE A 124 1.46 11.25 -3.87
CA ILE A 124 0.51 10.92 -2.79
C ILE A 124 1.18 10.02 -1.74
N GLN A 125 1.94 9.02 -2.17
CA GLN A 125 2.66 8.12 -1.26
C GLN A 125 3.73 8.88 -0.45
N LEU A 126 4.47 9.80 -1.06
CA LEU A 126 5.45 10.64 -0.37
C LEU A 126 4.79 11.56 0.68
N LEU A 127 3.60 12.09 0.38
CA LEU A 127 2.84 12.88 1.35
C LEU A 127 2.32 12.02 2.50
N SER A 128 1.79 10.83 2.21
CA SER A 128 1.34 9.88 3.21
C SER A 128 2.48 9.47 4.16
N ALA A 129 3.63 9.11 3.59
CA ALA A 129 4.86 8.85 4.35
C ALA A 129 5.26 10.07 5.20
N ARG A 130 5.16 11.28 4.63
CA ARG A 130 5.50 12.51 5.36
C ARG A 130 4.63 12.73 6.59
N VAL A 131 3.31 12.51 6.48
CA VAL A 131 2.39 12.59 7.62
C VAL A 131 2.80 11.60 8.70
N GLY A 132 3.01 10.33 8.32
CA GLY A 132 3.36 9.27 9.26
C GLY A 132 4.66 9.54 10.03
N VAL A 133 5.68 10.04 9.34
CA VAL A 133 7.00 10.31 9.93
C VAL A 133 7.01 11.62 10.73
N ALA A 134 6.38 12.68 10.24
CA ALA A 134 6.42 13.99 10.89
C ALA A 134 5.54 14.04 12.16
N THR A 135 4.38 13.39 12.13
CA THR A 135 3.43 13.41 13.26
C THR A 135 3.63 12.25 14.23
N GLY A 136 4.29 11.16 13.79
CA GLY A 136 4.38 9.92 14.54
C GLY A 136 3.05 9.16 14.63
N ARG A 137 2.07 9.52 13.79
CA ARG A 137 0.70 9.01 13.78
C ARG A 137 0.24 8.78 12.35
N HIS A 138 -0.64 7.80 12.15
CA HIS A 138 -1.08 7.47 10.79
C HIS A 138 -2.30 8.29 10.39
N LEU A 139 -2.55 8.37 9.08
CA LEU A 139 -3.57 9.25 8.51
C LEU A 139 -4.96 9.01 9.11
N ALA A 140 -5.36 7.74 9.30
CA ALA A 140 -6.68 7.41 9.87
C ALA A 140 -6.88 7.93 11.30
N GLU A 141 -5.84 7.93 12.14
CA GLU A 141 -5.90 8.50 13.49
C GLU A 141 -6.09 10.02 13.44
N LEU A 142 -5.30 10.70 12.60
CA LEU A 142 -5.40 12.15 12.44
C LEU A 142 -6.76 12.57 11.88
N CYS A 143 -7.30 11.82 10.92
CA CYS A 143 -8.63 12.08 10.39
C CYS A 143 -9.71 11.99 11.48
N ARG A 144 -9.58 11.02 12.40
CA ARG A 144 -10.56 10.88 13.50
C ARG A 144 -10.51 12.06 14.48
N GLU A 145 -9.35 12.63 14.72
CA GLU A 145 -9.21 13.73 15.67
C GLU A 145 -9.58 15.09 15.10
N GLU A 146 -9.28 15.30 13.82
CA GLU A 146 -9.47 16.59 13.16
C GLU A 146 -10.88 16.76 12.59
N TYR A 147 -11.52 15.66 12.16
CA TYR A 147 -12.87 15.72 11.59
C TYR A 147 -13.96 15.39 12.63
N PRO A 148 -15.16 15.98 12.49
CA PRO A 148 -16.29 15.61 13.34
C PRO A 148 -16.65 14.13 13.15
N THR A 149 -17.22 13.53 14.19
CA THR A 149 -17.49 12.08 14.27
C THR A 149 -18.29 11.52 13.09
N TRP A 150 -19.21 12.29 12.52
CA TRP A 150 -19.98 11.87 11.35
C TRP A 150 -19.10 11.76 10.09
N ALA A 151 -18.19 12.72 9.88
CA ALA A 151 -17.29 12.74 8.72
C ALA A 151 -16.23 11.66 8.87
N GLY A 152 -15.67 11.47 10.07
CA GLY A 152 -14.76 10.37 10.37
C GLY A 152 -15.39 8.99 10.09
N ARG A 153 -16.66 8.78 10.45
CA ARG A 153 -17.38 7.52 10.15
C ARG A 153 -17.66 7.35 8.65
N LEU A 154 -17.95 8.43 7.93
CA LEU A 154 -18.12 8.37 6.48
C LEU A 154 -16.81 8.01 5.78
N LEU A 155 -15.70 8.63 6.18
CA LEU A 155 -14.36 8.32 5.67
C LEU A 155 -13.96 6.88 5.96
N TRP A 156 -14.27 6.37 7.15
CA TRP A 156 -14.09 4.96 7.48
C TRP A 156 -14.89 4.05 6.54
N LEU A 157 -16.18 4.31 6.35
CA LEU A 157 -17.03 3.50 5.47
C LEU A 157 -16.51 3.48 4.04
N MET A 158 -16.07 4.62 3.51
CA MET A 158 -15.49 4.73 2.18
C MET A 158 -14.16 4.00 2.06
N ALA A 159 -13.29 4.09 3.07
CA ALA A 159 -12.03 3.36 3.10
C ALA A 159 -12.23 1.83 3.20
N GLU A 160 -13.21 1.37 3.97
CA GLU A 160 -13.62 -0.04 4.03
C GLU A 160 -14.18 -0.53 2.70
N LEU A 161 -15.01 0.28 2.03
CA LEU A 161 -15.55 -0.06 0.72
C LEU A 161 -14.45 -0.19 -0.34
N ALA A 162 -13.46 0.71 -0.32
CA ALA A 162 -12.27 0.61 -1.17
C ALA A 162 -11.46 -0.65 -0.88
N LEU A 163 -11.32 -1.02 0.39
CA LEU A 163 -10.62 -2.23 0.81
C LEU A 163 -11.32 -3.51 0.34
N ILE A 164 -12.64 -3.61 0.55
CA ILE A 164 -13.44 -4.74 0.07
C ILE A 164 -13.37 -4.85 -1.46
N GLY A 165 -13.41 -3.70 -2.16
CA GLY A 165 -13.26 -3.68 -3.61
C GLY A 165 -11.94 -4.28 -4.09
N ALA A 166 -10.82 -3.94 -3.43
CA ALA A 166 -9.51 -4.53 -3.74
C ALA A 166 -9.46 -6.03 -3.41
N ASP A 167 -10.00 -6.43 -2.26
CA ASP A 167 -10.06 -7.85 -1.84
C ASP A 167 -10.88 -8.70 -2.83
N ILE A 168 -11.93 -8.15 -3.45
CA ILE A 168 -12.65 -8.83 -4.54
C ILE A 168 -11.72 -9.08 -5.75
N GLN A 169 -10.93 -8.08 -6.16
CA GLN A 169 -9.99 -8.23 -7.28
C GLN A 169 -8.91 -9.26 -6.98
N GLU A 170 -8.43 -9.33 -5.74
CA GLU A 170 -7.48 -10.35 -5.29
C GLU A 170 -8.05 -11.77 -5.37
N VAL A 171 -9.29 -11.95 -4.90
CA VAL A 171 -10.00 -13.24 -4.95
C VAL A 171 -10.20 -13.67 -6.41
N ILE A 172 -10.59 -12.74 -7.30
CA ILE A 172 -10.76 -13.02 -8.73
C ILE A 172 -9.42 -13.41 -9.36
N GLY A 173 -8.37 -12.62 -9.12
CA GLY A 173 -7.03 -12.89 -9.66
C GLY A 173 -6.45 -14.21 -9.19
N SER A 174 -6.60 -14.53 -7.90
CA SER A 174 -6.11 -15.78 -7.31
C SER A 174 -6.91 -17.00 -7.80
N ALA A 175 -8.24 -16.87 -7.95
CA ALA A 175 -9.07 -17.92 -8.53
C ALA A 175 -8.73 -18.19 -10.00
N ILE A 176 -8.44 -17.12 -10.77
CA ILE A 176 -7.97 -17.22 -12.16
C ILE A 176 -6.58 -17.87 -12.22
N ALA A 177 -5.66 -17.49 -11.34
CA ALA A 177 -4.34 -18.11 -11.24
C ALA A 177 -4.44 -19.63 -10.99
N ILE A 178 -5.29 -20.06 -10.06
CA ILE A 178 -5.55 -21.48 -9.80
C ILE A 178 -6.11 -22.21 -11.03
N LYS A 179 -7.03 -21.55 -11.76
CA LYS A 179 -7.56 -22.11 -13.02
C LYS A 179 -6.47 -22.26 -14.08
N ILE A 180 -5.59 -21.27 -14.23
CA ILE A 180 -4.46 -21.31 -15.18
C ILE A 180 -3.48 -22.42 -14.80
N LEU A 181 -3.08 -22.51 -13.52
CA LEU A 181 -2.14 -23.50 -13.02
C LEU A 181 -2.68 -24.94 -13.10
N SER A 182 -4.00 -25.11 -13.00
CA SER A 182 -4.66 -26.41 -13.17
C SER A 182 -4.99 -26.75 -14.64
N ARG A 183 -4.51 -25.95 -15.61
CA ARG A 183 -4.82 -26.08 -17.05
C ARG A 183 -6.32 -26.15 -17.35
N GLY A 184 -7.13 -25.43 -16.57
CA GLY A 184 -8.57 -25.40 -16.71
C GLY A 184 -9.32 -26.58 -16.06
N PHE A 185 -8.63 -27.50 -15.37
CA PHE A 185 -9.28 -28.59 -14.64
C PHE A 185 -10.16 -28.07 -13.51
N LEU A 186 -9.70 -27.03 -12.79
CA LEU A 186 -10.48 -26.41 -11.73
C LEU A 186 -11.35 -25.26 -12.26
N PRO A 187 -12.68 -25.30 -12.00
CA PRO A 187 -13.56 -24.17 -12.24
C PRO A 187 -13.14 -22.90 -11.51
N ILE A 188 -13.57 -21.74 -12.00
CA ILE A 188 -13.38 -20.46 -11.28
C ILE A 188 -14.07 -20.50 -9.91
N TRP A 189 -15.31 -20.99 -9.81
CA TRP A 189 -16.00 -21.10 -8.51
C TRP A 189 -15.23 -21.98 -7.52
N ALA A 190 -14.56 -23.03 -7.99
CA ALA A 190 -13.73 -23.89 -7.15
C ALA A 190 -12.46 -23.15 -6.73
N GLY A 191 -11.86 -22.37 -7.64
CA GLY A 191 -10.78 -21.45 -7.33
C GLY A 191 -11.16 -20.47 -6.23
N VAL A 192 -12.32 -19.83 -6.31
CA VAL A 192 -12.82 -18.88 -5.29
C VAL A 192 -13.02 -19.55 -3.91
N VAL A 193 -13.48 -20.81 -3.88
CA VAL A 193 -13.58 -21.57 -2.61
C VAL A 193 -12.19 -21.91 -2.07
N ILE A 194 -11.23 -22.27 -2.94
CA ILE A 194 -9.84 -22.51 -2.53
C ILE A 194 -9.23 -21.22 -1.98
N THR A 195 -9.52 -20.06 -2.57
CA THR A 195 -9.03 -18.78 -2.05
C THR A 195 -9.69 -18.37 -0.72
N ALA A 196 -10.84 -18.95 -0.37
CA ALA A 196 -11.36 -18.81 0.99
C ALA A 196 -10.47 -19.53 2.01
N SER A 197 -9.93 -20.69 1.61
CA SER A 197 -9.02 -21.48 2.43
C SER A 197 -7.60 -20.90 2.43
N ASP A 198 -7.18 -20.24 1.34
CA ASP A 198 -5.86 -19.61 1.24
C ASP A 198 -5.64 -18.55 2.32
N CYS A 199 -6.69 -17.83 2.71
CA CYS A 199 -6.61 -16.80 3.74
C CYS A 199 -6.21 -17.42 5.09
N PHE A 200 -6.75 -18.59 5.42
CA PHE A 200 -6.36 -19.32 6.64
C PHE A 200 -4.95 -19.88 6.56
N ILE A 201 -4.57 -20.41 5.40
CA ILE A 201 -3.20 -20.92 5.16
C ILE A 201 -2.21 -19.76 5.28
N PHE A 202 -2.54 -18.60 4.73
CA PHE A 202 -1.73 -17.41 4.79
C PHE A 202 -1.58 -16.89 6.23
N LEU A 203 -2.68 -16.77 6.98
CA LEU A 203 -2.63 -16.37 8.39
C LEU A 203 -1.77 -17.34 9.22
N PHE A 204 -1.81 -18.63 8.91
CA PHE A 204 -0.93 -19.61 9.53
C PHE A 204 0.55 -19.42 9.11
N LEU A 205 0.80 -19.10 7.84
CA LEU A 205 2.14 -18.79 7.34
C LEU A 205 2.69 -17.47 7.89
N GLU A 206 1.85 -16.48 8.19
CA GLU A 206 2.27 -15.18 8.77
C GLU A 206 3.02 -15.40 10.10
N ASN A 207 2.60 -16.39 10.89
CA ASN A 207 3.28 -16.81 12.12
C ASN A 207 4.73 -17.27 11.90
N TYR A 208 5.10 -17.67 10.67
CA TYR A 208 6.46 -18.09 10.30
C TYR A 208 7.40 -16.89 10.03
N GLY A 209 6.84 -15.68 9.93
CA GLY A 209 7.53 -14.41 9.81
C GLY A 209 7.24 -13.69 8.49
N VAL A 210 6.58 -12.53 8.59
CA VAL A 210 6.16 -11.66 7.48
C VAL A 210 7.28 -11.36 6.48
N ARG A 211 8.48 -10.99 6.96
CA ARG A 211 9.64 -10.65 6.11
C ARG A 211 10.09 -11.79 5.20
N LYS A 212 9.94 -13.05 5.62
CA LYS A 212 10.33 -14.22 4.80
C LYS A 212 9.32 -14.43 3.67
N LEU A 213 8.03 -14.25 3.96
CA LEU A 213 6.96 -14.37 2.95
C LEU A 213 7.04 -13.24 1.92
N GLU A 214 7.25 -12.01 2.36
CA GLU A 214 7.46 -10.85 1.47
C GLU A 214 8.63 -11.11 0.52
N ALA A 215 9.75 -11.65 1.00
CA ALA A 215 10.90 -11.99 0.16
C ALA A 215 10.58 -13.08 -0.88
N VAL A 216 9.77 -14.09 -0.52
CA VAL A 216 9.33 -15.13 -1.46
C VAL A 216 8.44 -14.54 -2.55
N PHE A 217 7.46 -13.71 -2.18
CA PHE A 217 6.58 -13.06 -3.16
C PHE A 217 7.36 -12.07 -4.05
N ALA A 218 8.32 -11.34 -3.48
CA ALA A 218 9.22 -10.48 -4.23
C ALA A 218 9.98 -11.24 -5.32
N VAL A 219 10.46 -12.46 -5.04
CA VAL A 219 11.14 -13.31 -6.03
C VAL A 219 10.18 -13.73 -7.15
N PHE A 220 8.94 -14.12 -6.83
CA PHE A 220 7.95 -14.50 -7.84
C PHE A 220 7.54 -13.32 -8.73
N ILE A 221 7.29 -12.15 -8.13
CA ILE A 221 6.96 -10.92 -8.86
C ILE A 221 8.15 -10.45 -9.70
N ALA A 222 9.38 -10.50 -9.18
CA ALA A 222 10.57 -10.17 -9.94
C ALA A 222 10.78 -11.11 -11.14
N THR A 223 10.50 -12.40 -10.97
CA THR A 223 10.55 -13.38 -12.08
C THR A 223 9.55 -13.01 -13.16
N MET A 224 8.31 -12.68 -12.78
CA MET A 224 7.27 -12.20 -13.69
C MET A 224 7.69 -10.90 -14.41
N ALA A 225 8.26 -9.94 -13.68
CA ALA A 225 8.77 -8.68 -14.22
C ALA A 225 9.86 -8.88 -15.27
N LEU A 226 10.82 -9.78 -15.02
CA LEU A 226 11.86 -10.13 -15.97
C LEU A 226 11.30 -10.79 -17.23
N SER A 227 10.28 -11.63 -17.10
CA SER A 227 9.57 -12.20 -18.25
C SER A 227 8.88 -11.12 -19.09
N PHE A 228 8.22 -10.14 -18.48
CA PHE A 228 7.64 -9.00 -19.22
C PHE A 228 8.69 -8.13 -19.89
N ALA A 229 9.82 -7.87 -19.24
CA ALA A 229 10.93 -7.13 -19.84
C ALA A 229 11.47 -7.85 -21.09
N TRP A 230 11.63 -9.18 -21.02
CA TRP A 230 12.04 -9.99 -22.17
C TRP A 230 11.00 -9.97 -23.30
N MET A 231 9.71 -10.17 -22.98
CA MET A 231 8.62 -10.13 -23.95
C MET A 231 8.47 -8.76 -24.62
N PHE A 232 8.69 -7.68 -23.87
CA PHE A 232 8.73 -6.32 -24.41
C PHE A 232 9.87 -6.14 -25.42
N GLY A 233 11.05 -6.67 -25.13
CA GLY A 233 12.19 -6.66 -26.05
C GLY A 233 11.92 -7.44 -27.34
N ASP A 234 11.31 -8.62 -27.22
CA ASP A 234 10.98 -9.48 -28.37
C ASP A 234 9.82 -8.93 -29.21
N ALA A 235 8.83 -8.29 -28.57
CA ALA A 235 7.71 -7.62 -29.24
C ALA A 235 8.16 -6.48 -30.18
N LYS A 236 9.40 -6.00 -30.04
CA LYS A 236 10.01 -4.89 -30.81
C LYS A 236 9.03 -3.74 -31.04
N PRO A 237 8.52 -3.11 -29.96
CA PRO A 237 7.61 -1.98 -30.09
C PRO A 237 8.32 -0.81 -30.80
N SER A 238 7.55 -0.09 -31.59
CA SER A 238 7.95 1.15 -32.25
C SER A 238 8.31 2.21 -31.20
N GLY A 239 9.60 2.39 -30.91
CA GLY A 239 10.07 3.32 -29.88
C GLY A 239 9.56 4.76 -30.06
N ARG A 240 9.34 5.19 -31.32
CA ARG A 240 8.72 6.49 -31.63
C ARG A 240 7.26 6.57 -31.17
N GLU A 241 6.47 5.52 -31.40
CA GLU A 241 5.06 5.50 -30.99
C GLU A 241 4.91 5.35 -29.48
N LEU A 242 5.82 4.60 -28.84
CA LEU A 242 5.91 4.51 -27.39
C LEU A 242 6.19 5.89 -26.77
N LEU A 243 7.22 6.60 -27.26
CA LEU A 243 7.56 7.94 -26.77
C LEU A 243 6.42 8.93 -27.00
N ILE A 244 5.77 8.89 -28.16
CA ILE A 244 4.60 9.73 -28.43
C ILE A 244 3.44 9.36 -27.49
N GLY A 245 3.20 8.07 -27.24
CA GLY A 245 2.16 7.59 -26.34
C GLY A 245 2.37 8.00 -24.89
N VAL A 246 3.63 8.05 -24.44
CA VAL A 246 4.03 8.46 -23.08
C VAL A 246 4.00 9.98 -22.91
N LEU A 247 4.36 10.75 -23.95
CA LEU A 247 4.52 12.21 -23.84
C LEU A 247 3.29 13.01 -24.29
N VAL A 248 2.51 12.50 -25.24
CA VAL A 248 1.43 13.28 -25.88
C VAL A 248 0.07 12.83 -25.35
N PRO A 249 -0.65 13.69 -24.61
CA PRO A 249 -1.98 13.37 -24.14
C PRO A 249 -2.95 13.29 -25.33
N LYS A 250 -3.48 12.09 -25.57
CA LYS A 250 -4.54 11.84 -26.54
C LYS A 250 -5.65 11.07 -25.86
N LEU A 251 -6.83 11.68 -25.77
CA LEU A 251 -8.04 11.04 -25.27
C LEU A 251 -9.09 11.03 -26.38
N SER A 252 -9.70 9.86 -26.59
CA SER A 252 -10.87 9.70 -27.44
C SER A 252 -12.08 9.39 -26.57
N SER A 253 -13.30 9.72 -27.03
CA SER A 253 -14.52 9.43 -26.27
C SER A 253 -14.69 7.93 -25.97
N LYS A 254 -14.13 7.05 -26.82
CA LYS A 254 -14.18 5.59 -26.64
C LYS A 254 -13.23 5.07 -25.56
N THR A 255 -12.21 5.85 -25.18
CA THR A 255 -11.15 5.43 -24.24
C THR A 255 -11.32 6.04 -22.85
N ILE A 256 -12.41 6.78 -22.59
CA ILE A 256 -12.64 7.47 -21.30
C ILE A 256 -12.81 6.45 -20.17
N ARG A 257 -13.55 5.36 -20.40
CA ARG A 257 -13.77 4.33 -19.38
C ARG A 257 -12.46 3.65 -18.97
N GLN A 258 -11.63 3.29 -19.96
CA GLN A 258 -10.31 2.74 -19.72
C GLN A 258 -9.39 3.76 -19.04
N ALA A 259 -9.48 5.05 -19.40
CA ALA A 259 -8.72 6.10 -18.74
C ALA A 259 -9.08 6.23 -17.25
N VAL A 260 -10.37 6.22 -16.91
CA VAL A 260 -10.83 6.24 -15.50
C VAL A 260 -10.39 4.98 -14.77
N GLY A 261 -10.47 3.82 -15.43
CA GLY A 261 -9.98 2.54 -14.93
C GLY A 261 -8.49 2.56 -14.59
N VAL A 262 -7.64 3.04 -15.52
CA VAL A 262 -6.17 3.19 -15.31
C VAL A 262 -5.86 4.09 -14.13
N VAL A 263 -6.58 5.20 -13.96
CA VAL A 263 -6.36 6.08 -12.79
C VAL A 263 -6.76 5.38 -11.50
N GLY A 264 -7.89 4.65 -11.50
CA GLY A 264 -8.41 3.95 -10.34
C GLY A 264 -7.56 2.75 -9.90
N CYS A 265 -7.02 1.98 -10.85
CA CYS A 265 -6.17 0.84 -10.54
C CYS A 265 -4.76 1.25 -10.11
N VAL A 266 -4.22 2.36 -10.62
CA VAL A 266 -2.91 2.87 -10.20
C VAL A 266 -2.98 3.58 -8.84
N ILE A 267 -4.01 4.40 -8.59
CA ILE A 267 -4.10 5.17 -7.34
C ILE A 267 -5.09 4.48 -6.38
N MET A 268 -4.57 3.54 -5.59
CA MET A 268 -5.34 2.84 -4.56
C MET A 268 -5.53 3.70 -3.29
N PRO A 269 -6.77 3.98 -2.84
CA PRO A 269 -7.03 4.83 -1.68
C PRO A 269 -6.58 4.22 -0.35
N HIS A 270 -6.79 2.92 -0.14
CA HIS A 270 -6.40 2.24 1.11
C HIS A 270 -4.87 2.24 1.30
N ASN A 271 -4.11 2.25 0.20
CA ASN A 271 -2.66 2.37 0.20
C ASN A 271 -2.16 3.69 0.79
N VAL A 272 -2.95 4.77 0.68
CA VAL A 272 -2.64 6.05 1.32
C VAL A 272 -2.66 5.92 2.84
N PHE A 273 -3.62 5.19 3.40
CA PHE A 273 -3.67 4.94 4.85
C PHE A 273 -2.56 3.97 5.28
N LEU A 274 -2.35 2.90 4.52
CA LEU A 274 -1.34 1.89 4.80
C LEU A 274 0.07 2.48 4.87
N HIS A 275 0.48 3.26 3.86
CA HIS A 275 1.85 3.78 3.81
C HIS A 275 2.16 4.71 4.98
N SER A 276 1.20 5.56 5.38
CA SER A 276 1.35 6.45 6.56
C SER A 276 1.56 5.68 7.87
N ALA A 277 1.11 4.43 7.93
CA ALA A 277 1.29 3.56 9.08
C ALA A 277 2.57 2.71 8.96
N LEU A 278 2.89 2.19 7.78
CA LEU A 278 4.09 1.35 7.57
C LEU A 278 5.39 2.10 7.86
N VAL A 279 5.47 3.39 7.55
CA VAL A 279 6.65 4.21 7.86
C VAL A 279 6.92 4.36 9.37
N GLN A 280 5.94 4.06 10.23
CA GLN A 280 6.07 4.06 11.69
C GLN A 280 6.57 2.72 12.25
N SER A 281 6.74 1.70 11.41
CA SER A 281 7.44 0.47 11.80
C SER A 281 8.90 0.73 12.20
N ARG A 282 9.47 1.86 11.76
CA ARG A 282 10.80 2.34 12.17
C ARG A 282 10.65 3.37 13.28
N LYS A 283 11.37 3.17 14.40
CA LYS A 283 11.35 4.12 15.51
C LYS A 283 12.10 5.39 15.11
N ILE A 284 11.35 6.45 14.84
CA ILE A 284 11.87 7.78 14.54
C ILE A 284 11.33 8.70 15.65
N ASP A 285 12.21 9.53 16.19
CA ASP A 285 11.85 10.51 17.20
C ASP A 285 11.32 11.79 16.52
N PRO A 286 10.01 12.11 16.64
CA PRO A 286 9.42 13.26 15.97
C PRO A 286 9.95 14.61 16.48
N HIS A 287 10.56 14.64 17.67
CA HIS A 287 11.09 15.87 18.26
C HIS A 287 12.43 16.30 17.65
N ARG A 288 13.15 15.37 17.00
CA ARG A 288 14.44 15.63 16.35
C ARG A 288 14.26 15.92 14.87
N LYS A 289 14.21 17.20 14.51
CA LYS A 289 13.96 17.67 13.13
C LYS A 289 14.94 17.06 12.12
N GLY A 290 16.23 16.99 12.46
CA GLY A 290 17.25 16.38 11.58
C GLY A 290 16.99 14.91 11.26
N ARG A 291 16.44 14.15 12.22
CA ARG A 291 16.11 12.72 12.07
C ARG A 291 14.83 12.49 11.27
N VAL A 292 13.83 13.36 11.45
CA VAL A 292 12.62 13.37 10.63
C VAL A 292 12.99 13.62 9.17
N GLN A 293 13.80 14.66 8.90
CA GLN A 293 14.23 14.97 7.53
C GLN A 293 15.11 13.86 6.91
N GLU A 294 15.99 13.23 7.69
CA GLU A 294 16.75 12.04 7.27
C GLU A 294 15.80 10.92 6.82
N ALA A 295 14.82 10.56 7.65
CA ALA A 295 13.87 9.50 7.34
C ALA A 295 13.00 9.83 6.11
N LEU A 296 12.55 11.09 5.97
CA LEU A 296 11.81 11.53 4.79
C LEU A 296 12.63 11.38 3.50
N ASN A 297 13.92 11.70 3.54
CA ASN A 297 14.80 11.51 2.38
C ASN A 297 14.96 10.03 2.02
N TYR A 298 15.12 9.15 3.02
CA TYR A 298 15.23 7.71 2.80
C TYR A 298 13.95 7.10 2.22
N TYR A 299 12.79 7.38 2.83
CA TYR A 299 11.50 6.91 2.32
C TYR A 299 11.19 7.49 0.94
N SER A 300 11.66 8.71 0.65
CA SER A 300 11.52 9.29 -0.69
C SER A 300 12.31 8.53 -1.74
N ILE A 301 13.57 8.20 -1.47
CA ILE A 301 14.42 7.43 -2.39
C ILE A 301 13.85 6.02 -2.58
N GLU A 302 13.49 5.36 -1.48
CA GLU A 302 12.93 4.01 -1.49
C GLU A 302 11.63 3.94 -2.30
N SER A 303 10.65 4.80 -1.98
CA SER A 303 9.35 4.80 -2.65
C SER A 303 9.49 5.16 -4.13
N THR A 304 10.39 6.08 -4.48
CA THR A 304 10.63 6.46 -5.88
C THR A 304 11.18 5.28 -6.66
N PHE A 305 12.16 4.56 -6.11
CA PHE A 305 12.75 3.41 -6.79
C PHE A 305 11.74 2.25 -6.91
N ALA A 306 10.98 1.99 -5.86
CA ALA A 306 9.98 0.92 -5.85
C ALA A 306 8.86 1.18 -6.87
N LEU A 307 8.27 2.39 -6.88
CA LEU A 307 7.23 2.75 -7.86
C LEU A 307 7.78 2.87 -9.28
N LEU A 308 9.05 3.23 -9.47
CA LEU A 308 9.68 3.21 -10.80
C LEU A 308 9.74 1.78 -11.35
N ILE A 309 10.06 0.78 -10.52
CA ILE A 309 10.03 -0.63 -10.91
C ILE A 309 8.59 -1.05 -11.27
N SER A 310 7.60 -0.72 -10.43
CA SER A 310 6.19 -1.01 -10.73
C SER A 310 5.74 -0.37 -12.05
N PHE A 311 6.10 0.89 -12.28
CA PHE A 311 5.81 1.60 -13.54
C PHE A 311 6.41 0.89 -14.75
N MET A 312 7.65 0.41 -14.67
CA MET A 312 8.29 -0.33 -15.76
C MET A 312 7.56 -1.62 -16.07
N ILE A 313 7.13 -2.37 -15.05
CA ILE A 313 6.37 -3.60 -15.24
C ILE A 313 5.04 -3.31 -15.95
N ASN A 314 4.29 -2.32 -15.47
CA ASN A 314 3.01 -1.92 -16.02
C ASN A 314 3.15 -1.40 -17.46
N LEU A 315 4.20 -0.63 -17.74
CA LEU A 315 4.54 -0.16 -19.08
C LEU A 315 4.84 -1.33 -20.04
N PHE A 316 5.64 -2.30 -19.61
CA PHE A 316 5.96 -3.47 -20.42
C PHE A 316 4.72 -4.30 -20.72
N LEU A 317 3.92 -4.59 -19.70
CA LEU A 317 2.66 -5.33 -19.83
C LEU A 317 1.72 -4.62 -20.81
N THR A 318 1.40 -3.35 -20.56
CA THR A 318 0.50 -2.55 -21.40
C THR A 318 0.97 -2.53 -22.86
N THR A 319 2.28 -2.37 -23.09
CA THR A 319 2.85 -2.31 -24.45
C THR A 319 2.75 -3.65 -25.18
N VAL A 320 3.04 -4.77 -24.50
CA VAL A 320 2.96 -6.11 -25.09
C VAL A 320 1.53 -6.42 -25.55
N PHE A 321 0.54 -6.07 -24.73
CA PHE A 321 -0.88 -6.26 -25.06
C PHE A 321 -1.38 -5.27 -26.11
N ALA A 322 -0.94 -4.02 -26.07
CA ALA A 322 -1.21 -3.05 -27.13
C ALA A 322 -0.70 -3.55 -28.50
N LYS A 323 0.53 -4.06 -28.57
CA LYS A 323 1.06 -4.58 -29.83
C LYS A 323 0.35 -5.85 -30.31
N GLY A 324 -0.15 -6.66 -29.38
CA GLY A 324 -0.84 -7.92 -29.67
C GLY A 324 -2.28 -7.75 -30.14
N PHE A 325 -3.05 -6.87 -29.49
CA PHE A 325 -4.51 -6.85 -29.61
C PHE A 325 -5.08 -5.54 -30.14
N TYR A 326 -4.33 -4.44 -30.15
CA TYR A 326 -4.87 -3.15 -30.57
C TYR A 326 -5.37 -3.20 -32.02
N GLY A 327 -6.64 -2.83 -32.23
CA GLY A 327 -7.32 -2.88 -33.53
C GLY A 327 -7.89 -4.25 -33.91
N THR A 328 -7.81 -5.26 -33.04
CA THR A 328 -8.44 -6.58 -33.23
C THR A 328 -9.84 -6.61 -32.61
N LYS A 329 -10.70 -7.54 -33.07
CA LYS A 329 -12.03 -7.76 -32.48
C LYS A 329 -11.97 -8.41 -31.09
N GLN A 330 -10.82 -8.94 -30.69
CA GLN A 330 -10.60 -9.63 -29.42
C GLN A 330 -10.18 -8.68 -28.30
N ALA A 331 -9.88 -7.41 -28.62
CA ALA A 331 -9.42 -6.41 -27.65
C ALA A 331 -10.42 -6.17 -26.51
N ASP A 332 -11.72 -6.15 -26.79
CA ASP A 332 -12.76 -5.82 -25.81
C ASP A 332 -13.04 -6.98 -24.82
N GLY A 333 -12.56 -8.19 -25.12
CA GLY A 333 -12.76 -9.40 -24.30
C GLY A 333 -11.48 -9.92 -23.65
N ILE A 334 -10.42 -9.10 -23.59
CA ILE A 334 -9.18 -9.50 -22.94
C ILE A 334 -9.34 -9.43 -21.41
N GLY A 335 -8.91 -10.50 -20.75
CA GLY A 335 -8.91 -10.66 -19.30
C GLY A 335 -7.72 -11.51 -18.87
N LEU A 336 -7.56 -11.72 -17.57
CA LEU A 336 -6.38 -12.40 -17.00
C LEU A 336 -6.17 -13.83 -17.52
N VAL A 337 -7.27 -14.56 -17.83
CA VAL A 337 -7.21 -15.92 -18.39
C VAL A 337 -6.71 -15.91 -19.83
N ASN A 338 -7.38 -15.15 -20.70
CA ASN A 338 -7.06 -15.03 -22.12
C ASN A 338 -5.66 -14.44 -22.33
N ALA A 339 -5.26 -13.51 -21.47
CA ALA A 339 -3.91 -12.96 -21.43
C ALA A 339 -2.86 -14.06 -21.25
N GLY A 340 -3.02 -14.93 -20.25
CA GLY A 340 -2.08 -16.03 -20.02
C GLY A 340 -1.96 -16.98 -21.20
N GLN A 341 -3.08 -17.33 -21.84
CA GLN A 341 -3.11 -18.19 -23.03
C GLN A 341 -2.38 -17.56 -24.21
N TYR A 342 -2.63 -16.27 -24.46
CA TYR A 342 -1.94 -15.52 -25.52
C TYR A 342 -0.42 -15.43 -25.29
N LEU A 343 0.00 -15.16 -24.05
CA LEU A 343 1.42 -15.09 -23.71
C LEU A 343 2.11 -16.44 -23.95
N GLU A 344 1.45 -17.56 -23.62
CA GLU A 344 1.96 -18.90 -23.90
C GLU A 344 1.98 -19.23 -25.40
N GLU A 345 0.94 -18.88 -26.15
CA GLU A 345 0.90 -19.16 -27.59
C GLU A 345 1.99 -18.39 -28.35
N LYS A 346 2.20 -17.12 -28.00
CA LYS A 346 3.11 -16.24 -28.73
C LYS A 346 4.55 -16.34 -28.28
N TYR A 347 4.78 -16.46 -26.98
CA TYR A 347 6.11 -16.41 -26.38
C TYR A 347 6.51 -17.74 -25.71
N GLY A 348 5.56 -18.66 -25.53
CA GLY A 348 5.82 -20.00 -25.00
C GLY A 348 6.49 -20.93 -26.01
N GLY A 349 6.87 -22.13 -25.54
CA GLY A 349 7.60 -23.13 -26.33
C GLY A 349 9.14 -23.04 -26.26
N GLY A 350 9.69 -22.09 -25.48
CA GLY A 350 11.12 -21.95 -25.19
C GLY A 350 11.56 -22.54 -23.84
N VAL A 351 12.61 -21.95 -23.24
CA VAL A 351 13.19 -22.37 -21.94
C VAL A 351 12.28 -22.00 -20.75
N PHE A 352 11.39 -21.01 -20.91
CA PHE A 352 10.56 -20.47 -19.83
C PHE A 352 9.09 -20.90 -19.98
N PRO A 353 8.48 -21.50 -18.94
CA PRO A 353 7.07 -21.85 -18.93
C PRO A 353 6.21 -20.61 -18.62
N ILE A 354 5.96 -19.76 -19.62
CA ILE A 354 5.36 -18.43 -19.44
C ILE A 354 3.97 -18.50 -18.81
N LEU A 355 3.14 -19.46 -19.21
CA LEU A 355 1.83 -19.67 -18.59
C LEU A 355 1.91 -19.91 -17.09
N TYR A 356 2.92 -20.67 -16.64
CA TYR A 356 3.13 -20.95 -15.22
C TYR A 356 3.77 -19.76 -14.50
N ILE A 357 4.67 -19.02 -15.14
CA ILE A 357 5.22 -17.78 -14.57
C ILE A 357 4.10 -16.75 -14.36
N TRP A 358 3.19 -16.62 -15.33
CA TRP A 358 2.00 -15.78 -15.22
C TRP A 358 1.06 -16.26 -14.10
N GLY A 359 0.73 -17.55 -14.07
CA GLY A 359 -0.14 -18.11 -13.03
C GLY A 359 0.45 -18.00 -11.62
N ILE A 360 1.73 -18.32 -11.42
CA ILE A 360 2.42 -18.20 -10.14
C ILE A 360 2.57 -16.72 -9.75
N GLY A 361 2.90 -15.85 -10.71
CA GLY A 361 3.01 -14.41 -10.51
C GLY A 361 1.69 -13.77 -10.07
N LEU A 362 0.58 -14.11 -10.73
CA LEU A 362 -0.76 -13.68 -10.35
C LEU A 362 -1.15 -14.18 -8.95
N LEU A 363 -0.84 -15.43 -8.63
CA LEU A 363 -1.10 -15.97 -7.29
C LEU A 363 -0.27 -15.23 -6.25
N ALA A 364 1.02 -15.00 -6.51
CA ALA A 364 1.92 -14.27 -5.61
C ALA A 364 1.47 -12.81 -5.40
N ALA A 365 1.03 -12.14 -6.46
CA ALA A 365 0.48 -10.79 -6.40
C ALA A 365 -0.81 -10.75 -5.56
N GLY A 366 -1.73 -11.68 -5.79
CA GLY A 366 -2.97 -11.81 -5.01
C GLY A 366 -2.70 -12.06 -3.53
N GLN A 367 -1.80 -12.99 -3.21
CA GLN A 367 -1.42 -13.27 -1.82
C GLN A 367 -0.73 -12.08 -1.16
N SER A 368 0.19 -11.40 -1.86
CA SER A 368 0.86 -10.23 -1.31
C SER A 368 -0.11 -9.08 -1.04
N SER A 369 -1.10 -8.91 -1.93
CA SER A 369 -2.14 -7.89 -1.76
C SER A 369 -3.01 -8.18 -0.54
N THR A 370 -3.33 -9.46 -0.26
CA THR A 370 -4.08 -9.87 0.94
C THR A 370 -3.38 -9.47 2.25
N ILE A 371 -2.04 -9.51 2.27
CA ILE A 371 -1.23 -9.02 3.40
C ILE A 371 -1.45 -7.53 3.59
N THR A 372 -1.25 -6.76 2.52
CA THR A 372 -1.38 -5.30 2.56
C THR A 372 -2.81 -4.87 2.88
N GLY A 373 -3.81 -5.59 2.38
CA GLY A 373 -5.22 -5.34 2.68
C GLY A 373 -5.55 -5.60 4.15
N THR A 374 -5.04 -6.69 4.72
CA THR A 374 -5.23 -6.98 6.16
C THR A 374 -4.62 -5.89 7.03
N TYR A 375 -3.39 -5.46 6.74
CA TYR A 375 -2.74 -4.36 7.46
C TYR A 375 -3.46 -3.03 7.27
N ALA A 376 -3.82 -2.68 6.04
CA ALA A 376 -4.56 -1.45 5.74
C ALA A 376 -5.87 -1.41 6.52
N GLY A 377 -6.62 -2.53 6.52
CA GLY A 377 -7.86 -2.67 7.28
C GLY A 377 -7.68 -2.51 8.78
N GLN A 378 -6.60 -3.06 9.36
CA GLN A 378 -6.30 -2.87 10.78
C GLN A 378 -6.00 -1.40 11.13
N PHE A 379 -5.21 -0.70 10.32
CA PHE A 379 -4.91 0.71 10.56
C PHE A 379 -6.13 1.61 10.31
N ILE A 380 -6.95 1.31 9.31
CA ILE A 380 -8.19 2.05 9.03
C ILE A 380 -9.16 1.87 10.21
N MET A 381 -9.44 0.64 10.62
CA MET A 381 -10.40 0.36 11.69
C MET A 381 -9.90 0.81 13.07
N GLY A 382 -8.63 0.56 13.39
CA GLY A 382 -7.99 1.03 14.62
C GLY A 382 -7.94 2.55 14.69
N GLY A 383 -7.56 3.21 13.60
CA GLY A 383 -7.48 4.67 13.51
C GLY A 383 -8.84 5.34 13.63
N PHE A 384 -9.79 4.98 12.77
CA PHE A 384 -11.10 5.64 12.70
C PHE A 384 -12.07 5.24 13.82
N LEU A 385 -12.09 3.97 14.24
CA LEU A 385 -13.08 3.46 15.19
C LEU A 385 -12.53 3.10 16.57
N ASN A 386 -11.20 3.11 16.76
CA ASN A 386 -10.54 2.53 17.95
C ASN A 386 -10.82 1.04 18.16
N LEU A 387 -11.29 0.34 17.13
CA LEU A 387 -11.63 -1.07 17.25
C LEU A 387 -10.41 -1.90 16.90
N ARG A 388 -9.94 -2.69 17.86
CA ARG A 388 -8.84 -3.65 17.69
C ARG A 388 -9.45 -5.04 17.54
N LEU A 389 -9.42 -5.57 16.32
CA LEU A 389 -9.76 -6.98 16.06
C LEU A 389 -8.48 -7.76 15.77
N LYS A 390 -8.48 -9.03 16.17
CA LYS A 390 -7.41 -9.99 15.84
C LYS A 390 -7.24 -10.07 14.31
N LYS A 391 -6.01 -10.22 13.82
CA LYS A 391 -5.67 -10.22 12.38
C LYS A 391 -6.53 -11.22 11.60
N TRP A 392 -6.63 -12.45 12.12
CA TRP A 392 -7.38 -13.54 11.49
C TRP A 392 -8.87 -13.25 11.38
N LEU A 393 -9.47 -12.66 12.43
CA LEU A 393 -10.90 -12.35 12.45
C LEU A 393 -11.20 -11.24 11.46
N ARG A 394 -10.33 -10.22 11.40
CA ARG A 394 -10.44 -9.12 10.45
C ARG A 394 -10.37 -9.62 9.01
N ALA A 395 -9.34 -10.38 8.68
CA ALA A 395 -9.16 -10.96 7.36
C ALA A 395 -10.34 -11.87 6.96
N LEU A 396 -10.83 -12.70 7.89
CA LEU A 396 -12.00 -13.55 7.64
C LEU A 396 -13.26 -12.74 7.31
N ILE A 397 -13.51 -11.65 8.05
CA ILE A 397 -14.68 -10.80 7.83
C ILE A 397 -14.60 -10.14 6.45
N THR A 398 -13.49 -9.46 6.14
CA THR A 398 -13.33 -8.77 4.83
C THR A 398 -13.39 -9.76 3.68
N ARG A 399 -12.71 -10.91 3.81
CA ARG A 399 -12.70 -11.97 2.79
C ARG A 399 -14.08 -12.56 2.58
N SER A 400 -14.89 -12.71 3.64
CA SER A 400 -16.29 -13.17 3.51
C SER A 400 -17.13 -12.19 2.69
N PHE A 401 -16.96 -10.88 2.91
CA PHE A 401 -17.63 -9.85 2.11
C PHE A 401 -17.12 -9.79 0.66
N ALA A 402 -15.88 -10.18 0.39
CA ALA A 402 -15.33 -10.28 -0.96
C ALA A 402 -15.75 -11.56 -1.71
N ILE A 403 -15.80 -12.71 -1.02
CA ILE A 403 -16.12 -14.00 -1.62
C ILE A 403 -17.59 -14.08 -2.05
N VAL A 404 -18.53 -13.59 -1.23
CA VAL A 404 -19.96 -13.68 -1.51
C VAL A 404 -20.34 -13.08 -2.87
N PRO A 405 -20.01 -11.81 -3.20
CA PRO A 405 -20.33 -11.24 -4.51
C PRO A 405 -19.60 -11.98 -5.64
N THR A 406 -18.33 -12.36 -5.44
CA THR A 406 -17.56 -13.11 -6.45
C THR A 406 -18.18 -14.49 -6.74
N MET A 407 -18.64 -15.20 -5.71
CA MET A 407 -19.31 -16.49 -5.84
C MET A 407 -20.66 -16.37 -6.53
N ILE A 408 -21.45 -15.34 -6.20
CA ILE A 408 -22.71 -15.06 -6.88
C ILE A 408 -22.45 -14.84 -8.36
N VAL A 409 -21.45 -14.00 -8.72
CA VAL A 409 -21.12 -13.74 -10.11
C VAL A 409 -20.65 -15.00 -10.84
N ALA A 410 -19.77 -15.78 -10.20
CA ALA A 410 -19.25 -17.03 -10.77
C ALA A 410 -20.33 -18.12 -10.98
N LEU A 411 -21.34 -18.18 -10.12
CA LEU A 411 -22.44 -19.17 -10.19
C LEU A 411 -23.60 -18.72 -11.09
N VAL A 412 -24.01 -17.45 -11.00
CA VAL A 412 -25.19 -16.92 -11.70
C VAL A 412 -24.89 -16.60 -13.17
N PHE A 413 -23.73 -15.99 -13.47
CA PHE A 413 -23.36 -15.60 -14.84
C PHE A 413 -22.65 -16.72 -15.62
N ASN A 414 -22.90 -17.96 -15.22
CA ASN A 414 -22.61 -19.19 -15.93
C ASN A 414 -21.19 -19.22 -16.54
N ARG A 415 -20.16 -19.44 -15.70
CA ARG A 415 -18.76 -19.75 -16.10
C ARG A 415 -18.07 -18.79 -17.09
N SER A 416 -18.69 -17.69 -17.50
CA SER A 416 -18.12 -16.81 -18.53
C SER A 416 -17.08 -15.88 -17.91
N GLU A 417 -15.82 -16.08 -18.30
CA GLU A 417 -14.67 -15.26 -17.88
C GLU A 417 -14.94 -13.75 -18.07
N ALA A 418 -15.62 -13.40 -19.16
CA ALA A 418 -16.02 -12.04 -19.48
C ALA A 418 -16.85 -11.33 -18.38
N SER A 419 -17.66 -12.05 -17.61
CA SER A 419 -18.46 -11.43 -16.53
C SER A 419 -17.61 -11.00 -15.34
N LEU A 420 -16.51 -11.71 -15.07
CA LEU A 420 -15.55 -11.36 -14.03
C LEU A 420 -14.64 -10.23 -14.48
N ASP A 421 -14.26 -10.22 -15.77
CA ASP A 421 -13.50 -9.11 -16.35
C ASP A 421 -14.29 -7.79 -16.26
N VAL A 422 -15.60 -7.83 -16.56
CA VAL A 422 -16.49 -6.67 -16.38
C VAL A 422 -16.59 -6.25 -14.92
N LEU A 423 -16.70 -7.20 -13.99
CA LEU A 423 -16.70 -6.89 -12.56
C LEU A 423 -15.41 -6.18 -12.13
N ASN A 424 -14.26 -6.65 -12.60
CA ASN A 424 -12.96 -6.02 -12.32
C ASN A 424 -12.86 -4.60 -12.91
N GLU A 425 -13.37 -4.37 -14.12
CA GLU A 425 -13.46 -3.02 -14.71
C GLU A 425 -14.27 -2.07 -13.81
N TRP A 426 -15.42 -2.53 -13.30
CA TRP A 426 -16.24 -1.74 -12.36
C TRP A 426 -15.57 -1.53 -11.00
N LEU A 427 -14.80 -2.50 -10.50
CA LEU A 427 -14.03 -2.35 -9.26
C LEU A 427 -12.92 -1.31 -9.42
N ASN A 428 -12.24 -1.26 -10.56
CA ASN A 428 -11.27 -0.20 -10.88
C ASN A 428 -11.93 1.18 -10.92
N VAL A 429 -13.12 1.29 -11.51
CA VAL A 429 -13.92 2.54 -11.47
C VAL A 429 -14.31 2.90 -10.03
N LEU A 430 -14.73 1.93 -9.23
CA LEU A 430 -15.02 2.13 -7.80
C LEU A 430 -13.80 2.70 -7.08
N GLN A 431 -12.59 2.14 -7.28
CA GLN A 431 -11.36 2.69 -6.69
C GLN A 431 -11.13 4.15 -7.09
N SER A 432 -11.35 4.49 -8.37
CA SER A 432 -11.23 5.86 -8.86
C SER A 432 -12.18 6.83 -8.14
N MET A 433 -13.42 6.40 -7.89
CA MET A 433 -14.40 7.18 -7.11
C MET A 433 -14.01 7.37 -5.64
N GLN A 434 -13.19 6.46 -5.10
CA GLN A 434 -12.75 6.48 -3.70
C GLN A 434 -11.51 7.38 -3.47
N ILE A 435 -10.74 7.69 -4.52
CA ILE A 435 -9.52 8.54 -4.42
C ILE A 435 -9.77 9.86 -3.67
N PRO A 436 -10.84 10.63 -3.95
CA PRO A 436 -11.10 11.88 -3.25
C PRO A 436 -11.20 11.73 -1.72
N PHE A 437 -11.80 10.65 -1.23
CA PHE A 437 -12.00 10.43 0.20
C PHE A 437 -10.70 10.15 0.95
N ALA A 438 -9.67 9.62 0.28
CA ALA A 438 -8.33 9.49 0.87
C ALA A 438 -7.47 10.75 0.65
N LEU A 439 -7.63 11.41 -0.50
CA LEU A 439 -6.77 12.53 -0.90
C LEU A 439 -7.13 13.85 -0.19
N ILE A 440 -8.42 14.16 -0.03
CA ILE A 440 -8.85 15.40 0.64
C ILE A 440 -8.32 15.46 2.08
N PRO A 441 -8.49 14.43 2.92
CA PRO A 441 -7.96 14.47 4.28
C PRO A 441 -6.43 14.54 4.30
N LEU A 442 -5.76 13.78 3.43
CA LEU A 442 -4.30 13.82 3.32
C LEU A 442 -3.81 15.25 3.04
N LEU A 443 -4.33 15.90 2.01
CA LEU A 443 -3.91 17.25 1.63
C LEU A 443 -4.23 18.27 2.72
N THR A 444 -5.42 18.19 3.30
CA THR A 444 -5.85 19.11 4.37
C THR A 444 -4.88 19.02 5.57
N LEU A 445 -4.54 17.81 6.00
CA LEU A 445 -3.68 17.59 7.16
C LEU A 445 -2.22 17.97 6.87
N VAL A 446 -1.73 17.67 5.67
CA VAL A 446 -0.37 18.01 5.23
C VAL A 446 -0.16 19.54 5.08
N SER A 447 -1.21 20.27 4.74
CA SER A 447 -1.19 21.75 4.65
C SER A 447 -1.38 22.44 6.01
N LYS A 448 -1.87 21.73 7.03
CA LYS A 448 -2.19 22.30 8.34
C LYS A 448 -0.94 22.46 9.20
N GLU A 449 -0.58 23.71 9.50
CA GLU A 449 0.61 24.04 10.31
C GLU A 449 0.53 23.48 11.74
N GLN A 450 -0.68 23.42 12.32
CA GLN A 450 -0.89 22.84 13.65
C GLN A 450 -0.56 21.34 13.72
N VAL A 451 -0.68 20.62 12.60
CA VAL A 451 -0.43 19.17 12.52
C VAL A 451 1.01 18.90 12.10
N MET A 452 1.50 19.59 11.06
CA MET A 452 2.80 19.30 10.45
C MET A 452 3.96 20.14 10.99
N GLY A 453 3.66 21.26 11.68
CA GLY A 453 4.65 22.22 12.15
C GLY A 453 5.60 22.66 11.02
N VAL A 454 6.90 22.47 11.27
CA VAL A 454 7.98 22.86 10.33
C VAL A 454 8.02 22.00 9.06
N PHE A 455 7.36 20.84 9.05
CA PHE A 455 7.29 19.93 7.90
C PHE A 455 6.06 20.14 7.01
N LYS A 456 5.35 21.26 7.20
CA LYS A 456 4.25 21.68 6.33
C LYS A 456 4.71 21.77 4.87
N VAL A 457 3.82 21.38 3.98
CA VAL A 457 4.05 21.49 2.54
C VAL A 457 3.99 22.93 2.05
N GLY A 458 4.88 23.26 1.11
CA GLY A 458 4.91 24.58 0.48
C GLY A 458 3.72 24.86 -0.45
N PRO A 459 3.38 26.14 -0.67
CA PRO A 459 2.17 26.55 -1.39
C PRO A 459 2.14 26.10 -2.87
N LEU A 460 3.31 25.89 -3.48
CA LEU A 460 3.40 25.39 -4.87
C LEU A 460 2.82 23.97 -4.99
N LEU A 461 3.16 23.09 -4.05
CA LEU A 461 2.69 21.70 -4.07
C LEU A 461 1.18 21.66 -3.80
N GLU A 462 0.71 22.52 -2.90
CA GLU A 462 -0.72 22.69 -2.58
C GLU A 462 -1.53 23.16 -3.81
N VAL A 463 -1.02 24.12 -4.59
CA VAL A 463 -1.65 24.58 -5.84
C VAL A 463 -1.67 23.48 -6.90
N ILE A 464 -0.55 22.76 -7.08
CA ILE A 464 -0.46 21.64 -8.02
C ILE A 464 -1.51 20.59 -7.67
N PHE A 465 -1.62 20.23 -6.40
CA PHE A 465 -2.57 19.22 -5.93
C PHE A 465 -4.03 19.68 -5.98
N ASN A 466 -4.34 20.93 -5.64
CA ASN A 466 -5.72 21.43 -5.73
C ASN A 466 -6.21 21.49 -7.18
N SER A 467 -5.34 21.88 -8.11
CA SER A 467 -5.62 21.82 -9.55
C SER A 467 -5.87 20.39 -10.01
N LEU A 468 -5.06 19.45 -9.53
CA LEU A 468 -5.18 18.03 -9.88
C LEU A 468 -6.41 17.36 -9.27
N PHE A 469 -6.73 17.69 -8.03
CA PHE A 469 -7.93 17.26 -7.34
C PHE A 469 -9.18 17.78 -8.05
N SER A 470 -9.18 19.05 -8.47
CA SER A 470 -10.26 19.63 -9.26
C SER A 470 -10.45 18.88 -10.59
N HIS A 471 -9.37 18.45 -11.25
CA HIS A 471 -9.45 17.65 -12.47
C HIS A 471 -9.92 16.21 -12.23
N LEU A 472 -9.44 15.54 -11.18
CA LEU A 472 -9.91 14.21 -10.81
C LEU A 472 -11.40 14.25 -10.42
N ALA A 473 -11.79 15.17 -9.55
CA ALA A 473 -13.17 15.33 -9.11
C ALA A 473 -14.11 15.68 -10.28
N HIS A 474 -13.66 16.51 -11.23
CA HIS A 474 -14.41 16.80 -12.43
C HIS A 474 -14.58 15.56 -13.32
N ASN A 475 -13.55 14.73 -13.48
CA ASN A 475 -13.63 13.48 -14.23
C ASN A 475 -14.56 12.46 -13.56
N THR A 476 -14.48 12.30 -12.23
CA THR A 476 -15.40 11.44 -11.47
C THR A 476 -16.85 11.94 -11.59
N TYR A 477 -17.06 13.25 -11.54
CA TYR A 477 -18.38 13.88 -11.71
C TYR A 477 -18.95 13.69 -13.13
N CYS A 478 -18.13 13.86 -14.16
CA CYS A 478 -18.53 13.62 -15.55
C CYS A 478 -18.87 12.16 -15.83
N PHE A 479 -18.19 11.21 -15.17
CA PHE A 479 -18.49 9.79 -15.26
C PHE A 479 -19.79 9.42 -14.52
N ALA A 480 -20.02 10.00 -13.33
CA ALA A 480 -21.23 9.77 -12.55
C ALA A 480 -22.51 10.32 -13.22
N LEU A 481 -22.39 11.36 -14.04
CA LEU A 481 -23.52 11.99 -14.74
C LEU A 481 -23.87 11.36 -16.10
N ASN A 482 -22.95 10.61 -16.71
CA ASN A 482 -23.21 9.83 -17.91
C ASN A 482 -22.78 8.38 -17.69
N PRO A 483 -23.51 7.61 -16.86
CA PRO A 483 -23.38 6.17 -16.91
C PRO A 483 -23.80 5.70 -18.32
N PRO A 484 -23.09 4.74 -18.93
CA PRO A 484 -23.38 4.25 -20.27
C PRO A 484 -24.77 3.65 -20.42
#